data_AF-F3AUS8-F1
#
_entry.id   AF-F3AUS8-F1
#
_cell.length_a   1.000
_cell.length_b   1.000
_cell.length_c   1.000
_cell.angle_alpha   90.00
_cell.angle_beta   90.00
_cell.angle_gamma   90.00
#
_symmetry.space_group_name_H-M   'P 1'
#
loop_
_entity.id
_entity.type
_entity.pdbx_description
1 polymer ?
#
loop_
_entity_poly.entity_id
_entity_poly.type
_entity_poly.pdbx_seq_one_letter_code
_entity_poly.pdbx_strand_id
1 'polypeptide(L)' 'MSEKRMIHFKNEENGIEVSVPDGGMLRLFSENGDAQCVLCRYVDENHTEIDGVLYDTKDFIRRMKHNKISYAPA' A
#
# COMPACT_ATOMS: atom_id res chain seq x y z
N MET A 1 8.83 -11.55 -21.40
CA MET A 1 8.05 -11.36 -20.17
C MET A 1 8.62 -10.14 -19.48
N SER A 2 7.92 -9.02 -19.45
CA SER A 2 8.40 -7.85 -18.69
C SER A 2 8.30 -8.17 -17.20
N GLU A 3 9.39 -7.98 -16.46
CA GLU A 3 9.34 -8.07 -14.99
C GLU A 3 8.29 -7.07 -14.49
N LYS A 4 7.28 -7.56 -13.76
CA LYS A 4 6.30 -6.67 -13.14
C LYS A 4 7.02 -5.90 -12.05
N ARG A 5 7.04 -4.58 -12.15
CA ARG A 5 7.53 -3.71 -11.07
C ARG A 5 6.78 -4.03 -9.79
N MET A 6 7.49 -4.04 -8.66
CA MET A 6 6.91 -4.27 -7.34
C MET A 6 6.83 -2.95 -6.58
N ILE A 7 5.72 -2.75 -5.87
CA ILE A 7 5.52 -1.64 -4.94
C ILE A 7 5.80 -2.18 -3.55
N HIS A 8 6.72 -1.55 -2.83
CA HIS A 8 7.08 -1.91 -1.48
C HIS A 8 6.60 -0.83 -0.51
N PHE A 9 5.65 -1.18 0.34
CA PHE A 9 5.19 -0.28 1.39
C PHE A 9 6.14 -0.39 2.57
N LYS A 10 6.98 0.63 2.73
CA LYS A 10 8.02 0.69 3.75
C LYS A 10 7.51 1.40 5.00
N ASN A 11 7.93 0.95 6.17
CA ASN A 11 7.74 1.69 7.42
C ASN A 11 8.85 2.74 7.62
N GLU A 12 8.80 3.46 8.74
CA GLU A 12 9.75 4.54 9.06
C GLU A 12 11.21 4.06 9.06
N GLU A 13 11.45 2.82 9.50
CA GLU A 13 12.75 2.15 9.59
C GLU A 13 13.22 1.56 8.24
N ASN A 14 12.47 1.79 7.15
CA ASN A 14 12.66 1.18 5.81
C ASN A 14 12.38 -0.33 5.74
N GLY A 15 11.79 -0.92 6.77
CA GLY A 15 11.30 -2.30 6.73
C GLY A 15 10.08 -2.42 5.82
N ILE A 16 10.01 -3.48 5.02
CA ILE A 16 8.89 -3.74 4.13
C ILE A 16 7.74 -4.35 4.95
N GLU A 17 6.61 -3.67 5.01
CA GLU A 17 5.40 -4.14 5.70
C GLU A 17 4.52 -4.98 4.77
N VAL A 18 4.42 -4.58 3.50
CA VAL A 18 3.68 -5.31 2.47
C VAL A 18 4.24 -5.00 1.08
N SER A 19 4.08 -5.94 0.15
CA SER A 19 4.45 -5.75 -1.26
C SER A 19 3.32 -6.19 -2.17
N VAL A 20 3.11 -5.43 -3.24
CA VAL A 20 2.14 -5.75 -4.30
C VAL A 20 2.77 -5.49 -5.67
N PRO A 21 2.41 -6.24 -6.72
CA PRO A 21 2.84 -5.90 -8.08
C PRO A 21 2.23 -4.56 -8.52
N ASP A 22 2.87 -3.89 -9.47
CA ASP A 22 2.33 -2.71 -10.14
C ASP A 22 1.00 -3.05 -10.82
N GLY A 23 -0.02 -2.24 -10.53
CA GLY A 23 -1.42 -2.51 -10.88
C GLY A 23 -2.11 -3.55 -10.00
N GLY A 24 -1.47 -4.00 -8.92
CA GLY A 24 -2.05 -4.87 -7.89
C GLY A 24 -2.96 -4.11 -6.93
N MET A 25 -3.66 -4.85 -6.06
CA MET A 25 -4.60 -4.26 -5.10
C MET A 25 -4.18 -4.57 -3.66
N LEU A 26 -4.42 -3.61 -2.77
CA LEU A 26 -4.44 -3.84 -1.33
C LEU A 26 -5.87 -3.96 -0.86
N ARG A 27 -6.12 -4.91 0.04
CA ARG A 27 -7.35 -4.98 0.84
C ARG A 27 -7.11 -4.34 2.19
N LEU A 28 -7.89 -3.32 2.51
CA LEU A 28 -7.87 -2.59 3.77
C LEU A 28 -9.01 -3.08 4.64
N PHE A 29 -8.76 -3.27 5.94
CA PHE A 29 -9.71 -3.76 6.93
C PHE A 29 -9.83 -2.75 8.06
N SER A 30 -11.04 -2.24 8.27
CA SER A 30 -11.38 -1.30 9.34
C SER A 30 -11.79 -2.04 10.61
N GLU A 31 -11.66 -1.41 11.78
CA GLU A 31 -12.06 -2.02 13.08
C GLU A 31 -13.55 -2.40 13.14
N ASN A 32 -14.39 -1.75 12.35
CA ASN A 32 -15.82 -2.04 12.27
C ASN A 32 -16.17 -3.29 11.43
N GLY A 33 -15.16 -3.96 10.86
CA GLY A 33 -15.33 -5.15 10.02
C GLY A 33 -15.52 -4.86 8.52
N ASP A 34 -15.59 -3.59 8.13
CA ASP A 34 -15.63 -3.22 6.72
C ASP A 34 -14.28 -3.49 6.06
N ALA A 35 -14.33 -3.89 4.78
CA ALA A 35 -13.15 -4.06 3.97
C ALA A 35 -13.33 -3.41 2.59
N GLN A 36 -12.27 -2.77 2.11
CA GLN A 36 -12.24 -2.15 0.79
C GLN A 36 -10.96 -2.55 0.05
N CYS A 37 -11.05 -2.70 -1.27
CA CYS A 37 -9.88 -2.92 -2.13
C CYS A 37 -9.51 -1.62 -2.82
N VAL A 38 -8.22 -1.30 -2.82
CA VAL A 38 -7.65 -0.10 -3.45
C VAL A 38 -6.61 -0.52 -4.49
N LEU A 39 -6.64 0.10 -5.67
CA LEU A 39 -5.69 -0.15 -6.75
C LEU A 39 -4.38 0.61 -6.48
N CYS A 40 -3.25 -0.09 -6.56
CA CYS A 40 -1.93 0.49 -6.38
C CYS A 40 -1.18 0.55 -7.71
N ARG A 41 -0.56 1.69 -8.02
CA ARG A 41 0.32 1.87 -9.19
C ARG A 41 1.67 2.39 -8.76
N TYR A 42 2.70 1.81 -9.35
CA TYR A 42 4.09 2.17 -9.09
C TYR A 42 4.37 3.57 -9.62
N VAL A 43 4.95 4.43 -8.78
CA VAL A 43 5.46 5.75 -9.18
C VAL A 43 6.98 5.74 -9.10
N ASP A 44 7.52 5.52 -7.90
CA ASP A 44 8.96 5.33 -7.66
C ASP A 44 9.19 4.45 -6.42
N GLU A 45 10.42 4.39 -5.89
CA GLU A 45 10.78 3.53 -4.75
C GLU A 45 10.14 3.92 -3.41
N ASN A 46 9.70 5.18 -3.27
CA ASN A 46 9.14 5.73 -2.04
C ASN A 46 7.69 6.18 -2.20
N HIS A 47 7.22 6.38 -3.44
CA HIS A 47 5.87 6.83 -3.74
C HIS A 47 5.05 5.81 -4.53
N THR A 48 3.75 5.79 -4.27
CA THR A 48 2.75 4.97 -4.98
C THR A 48 1.48 5.77 -5.17
N GLU A 49 0.78 5.54 -6.26
CA GLU A 49 -0.60 5.99 -6.44
C GLU A 49 -1.54 4.92 -5.89
N ILE A 50 -2.52 5.33 -5.08
CA ILE A 50 -3.55 4.47 -4.50
C ILE A 50 -4.90 5.08 -4.84
N ASP A 51 -5.70 4.39 -5.66
CA ASP A 51 -6.97 4.88 -6.23
C ASP A 51 -6.88 6.31 -6.80
N GLY A 52 -5.78 6.62 -7.51
CA GLY A 52 -5.55 7.92 -8.14
C GLY A 52 -4.96 8.98 -7.22
N VAL A 53 -4.70 8.67 -5.94
CA VAL A 53 -4.08 9.59 -4.98
C VAL A 53 -2.63 9.20 -4.73
N LEU A 54 -1.71 10.16 -4.86
CA LEU A 54 -0.29 9.97 -4.61
C LEU A 54 0.00 9.90 -3.10
N TYR A 55 0.76 8.88 -2.70
CA TYR A 55 1.22 8.68 -1.32
C TYR A 55 2.72 8.43 -1.28
N ASP A 56 3.40 9.01 -0.27
CA ASP A 56 4.63 8.43 0.26
C ASP A 56 4.27 7.12 1.01
N THR A 57 5.05 6.07 0.76
CA THR A 57 4.80 4.73 1.29
C THR A 57 4.89 4.67 2.81
N LYS A 58 5.78 5.45 3.45
CA LYS A 58 5.90 5.51 4.91
C LYS A 58 4.74 6.27 5.52
N ASP A 59 4.34 7.38 4.91
CA ASP A 59 3.16 8.13 5.35
C ASP A 59 1.88 7.29 5.24
N PHE A 60 1.75 6.47 4.19
CA PHE A 60 0.66 5.51 4.09
C PHE A 60 0.65 4.54 5.28
N ILE A 61 1.78 3.88 5.57
CA ILE A 61 1.90 2.95 6.72
C ILE A 61 1.57 3.67 8.03
N ARG A 62 2.08 4.89 8.23
CA ARG A 62 1.80 5.70 9.43
C ARG A 62 0.31 5.98 9.57
N ARG A 63 -0.37 6.37 8.48
CA ARG A 63 -1.82 6.62 8.46
C ARG A 63 -2.62 5.35 8.77
N MET A 64 -2.26 4.21 8.18
CA MET A 64 -2.92 2.93 8.45
C MET A 64 -2.80 2.55 9.93
N LYS A 65 -1.60 2.66 10.52
CA LYS A 65 -1.38 2.42 11.95
C LYS A 65 -2.18 3.38 12.83
N HIS A 66 -2.17 4.68 12.52
CA HIS A 66 -2.90 5.70 13.28
C HIS A 66 -4.42 5.47 13.26
N ASN A 67 -4.97 5.15 12.09
CA ASN A 67 -6.39 4.88 11.90
C ASN A 67 -6.80 3.44 12.26
N LYS A 68 -5.84 2.62 12.74
CA LYS A 68 -6.00 1.20 13.06
C LYS A 68 -6.62 0.38 11.92
N ILE A 69 -6.22 0.71 10.70
CA ILE A 69 -6.60 -0.02 9.49
C ILE A 69 -5.53 -1.08 9.24
N SER A 70 -5.95 -2.34 9.19
CA SER A 70 -5.08 -3.44 8.77
C SER A 70 -5.10 -3.57 7.26
N TYR A 71 -4.07 -4.16 6.66
CA TYR A 71 -3.99 -4.29 5.21
C TYR A 71 -3.27 -5.57 4.80
N ALA A 72 -3.64 -6.10 3.64
CA ALA A 72 -2.99 -7.24 3.00
C ALA A 72 -3.10 -7.14 1.47
N PRO A 73 -2.24 -7.83 0.70
CA PRO A 73 -2.49 -8.03 -0.72
C PRO A 73 -3.86 -8.70 -0.95
N ALA A 74 -4.59 -8.25 -1.96
CA ALA A 74 -5.91 -8.79 -2.32
C ALA A 74 -5.83 -10.07 -3.15
#